data_AF-A0AAJ0G8R0-F1
#
_entry.id   AF-A0AAJ0G8R0-F1
#
_cell.length_a   1.000
_cell.length_b   1.000
_cell.length_c   1.000
_cell.angle_alpha   90.00
_cell.angle_beta   90.00
_cell.angle_gamma   90.00
#
_symmetry.space_group_name_H-M   'P 1'
#
loop_
_entity.id
_entity.type
_entity.pdbx_description
1 polymer ?
#
loop_
_entity_poly.entity_id
_entity_poly.type
_entity_poly.pdbx_seq_one_letter_code
_entity_poly.pdbx_strand_id
1 'polypeptide(L)'
;MAGPNLTLPDTIPEMEQYHDQPEQILPFALYTICELDDETLEDYRIKCATDCEDDMVRLPPQARFVGASLRQIVTSHLQLGRGGEFDPTYFIVCVHSDSTSVLVVTLDDDDLECKPGSLWIATEESGLLLVNLQIANSDWSEARESDLGGPTTPGEDEDDDSSGPDEDTDPSDRNTGRPRHAQKDDQQSEDYGTAPPLGFHIQVYTIPDLDHDSLVKKMEPMSSMKKADRSDWVCKVHQLPEDAVRDPTRYAADLHPSQCSKHSTLEKKFFIVADELNFAGEGVAIVHIDWDVKTAGRSDEQLLDFGRSLMFQVQRAEVPDNATRAAVATVCKLAQGYQKWQPKVKQFAIYYPNASDADIKLATAIDPRWSKRDHGEDRVALGGSMQAEEIEKGGGFWPALIRRHFAYCKRQNFVPSFVRPYLIYCGVEGPSADSEVQLIKLDWNGDLRSVDTLSEQYESKASVVDTPALKAHKLLTDVSDGTVEWQGVSLS
;
A
#
# COMPACT_ATOMS: atom_id res chain seq x y z
N MET A 1 0.21 9.20 -39.33
CA MET A 1 1.63 9.57 -39.19
C MET A 1 2.39 8.31 -38.82
N ALA A 2 3.62 8.11 -39.26
CA ALA A 2 4.41 6.97 -38.77
C ALA A 2 4.64 7.15 -37.26
N GLY A 3 4.32 6.14 -36.46
CA GLY A 3 4.51 6.18 -35.01
C GLY A 3 5.99 6.31 -34.62
N PRO A 4 6.27 6.67 -33.36
CA PRO A 4 7.64 6.74 -32.85
C PRO A 4 8.33 5.37 -33.00
N ASN A 5 9.60 5.39 -33.39
CA ASN A 5 10.38 4.16 -33.55
C ASN A 5 10.92 3.70 -32.19
N LEU A 6 10.23 2.73 -31.59
CA LEU A 6 10.55 2.15 -30.28
C LEU A 6 11.42 0.88 -30.38
N THR A 7 12.02 0.60 -31.53
CA THR A 7 12.85 -0.61 -31.71
C THR A 7 14.15 -0.50 -30.91
N LEU A 8 14.39 -1.48 -30.04
CA LEU A 8 15.64 -1.68 -29.30
C LEU A 8 16.66 -2.49 -30.14
N PRO A 9 17.97 -2.34 -29.91
CA PRO A 9 18.97 -3.25 -30.49
C PRO A 9 18.82 -4.66 -29.92
N ASP A 10 19.30 -5.69 -30.63
CA ASP A 10 19.19 -7.09 -30.17
C ASP A 10 20.04 -7.36 -28.92
N THR A 11 21.17 -6.64 -28.77
CA THR A 11 22.11 -6.75 -27.65
C THR A 11 22.80 -5.40 -27.40
N ILE A 12 23.19 -5.11 -26.15
CA ILE A 12 23.95 -3.92 -25.74
C ILE A 12 25.20 -4.34 -24.95
N PRO A 13 26.29 -4.74 -25.64
CA PRO A 13 27.48 -5.26 -24.97
C PRO A 13 28.13 -4.31 -23.96
N GLU A 14 27.86 -3.00 -24.07
CA GLU A 14 28.30 -2.00 -23.09
C GLU A 14 27.73 -2.24 -21.68
N MET A 15 26.68 -3.07 -21.53
CA MET A 15 26.12 -3.41 -20.21
C MET A 15 26.99 -4.36 -19.39
N GLU A 16 27.88 -5.13 -20.02
CA GLU A 16 28.79 -6.06 -19.31
C GLU A 16 29.60 -5.38 -18.20
N GLN A 17 29.94 -4.09 -18.37
CA GLN A 17 30.73 -3.33 -17.40
C GLN A 17 29.93 -2.95 -16.14
N TYR A 18 28.59 -3.07 -16.18
CA TYR A 18 27.67 -2.70 -15.12
C TYR A 18 27.09 -3.93 -14.39
N HIS A 19 27.47 -5.17 -14.72
CA HIS A 19 26.94 -6.35 -13.99
C HIS A 19 27.29 -6.34 -12.48
N ASP A 20 28.39 -5.68 -12.11
CA ASP A 20 28.85 -5.52 -10.73
C ASP A 20 28.57 -4.11 -10.14
N GLN A 21 27.79 -3.25 -10.84
CA GLN A 21 27.53 -1.84 -10.45
C GLN A 21 26.11 -1.37 -10.86
N PRO A 22 25.49 -0.42 -10.16
CA PRO A 22 26.00 0.35 -9.03
C PRO A 22 25.81 -0.34 -7.68
N GLU A 23 26.74 -0.13 -6.73
CA GLU A 23 26.58 -0.55 -5.33
C GLU A 23 25.57 0.33 -4.56
N GLN A 24 25.14 1.44 -5.17
CA GLN A 24 24.23 2.43 -4.60
C GLN A 24 22.96 2.51 -5.45
N ILE A 25 21.85 2.82 -4.79
CA ILE A 25 20.58 3.14 -5.44
C ILE A 25 20.77 4.47 -6.18
N LEU A 26 20.75 4.44 -7.50
CA LEU A 26 20.89 5.60 -8.39
C LEU A 26 19.54 6.02 -8.96
N PRO A 27 19.33 7.32 -9.21
CA PRO A 27 18.09 7.82 -9.79
C PRO A 27 17.94 7.42 -11.26
N PHE A 28 16.70 7.26 -11.70
CA PHE A 28 16.34 6.91 -13.08
C PHE A 28 16.20 8.16 -13.94
N ALA A 29 16.70 8.07 -15.17
CA ALA A 29 16.57 9.15 -16.15
C ALA A 29 15.19 9.13 -16.81
N LEU A 30 14.54 10.30 -16.88
CA LEU A 30 13.30 10.48 -17.66
C LEU A 30 13.59 11.22 -18.98
N TYR A 31 13.24 10.59 -20.10
CA TYR A 31 13.37 11.14 -21.45
C TYR A 31 12.00 11.37 -22.09
N THR A 32 11.95 12.18 -23.16
CA THR A 32 10.73 12.35 -23.97
C THR A 32 11.01 12.24 -25.47
N ILE A 33 10.20 11.46 -26.19
CA ILE A 33 10.17 11.38 -27.67
C ILE A 33 9.02 12.22 -28.24
N CYS A 34 7.96 12.45 -27.45
CA CYS A 34 6.90 13.39 -27.82
C CYS A 34 7.30 14.83 -27.50
N GLU A 35 6.62 15.77 -28.17
CA GLU A 35 6.74 17.18 -27.89
C GLU A 35 5.94 17.53 -26.63
N LEU A 36 6.66 17.85 -25.55
CA LEU A 36 6.10 18.31 -24.26
C LEU A 36 6.71 19.67 -23.93
N ASP A 37 5.97 20.58 -23.29
CA ASP A 37 6.57 21.77 -22.70
C ASP A 37 7.31 21.43 -21.38
N ASP A 38 8.04 22.40 -20.82
CA ASP A 38 8.87 22.17 -19.63
C ASP A 38 8.01 21.86 -18.39
N GLU A 39 6.83 22.47 -18.28
CA GLU A 39 5.89 22.27 -17.18
C GLU A 39 5.32 20.84 -17.23
N THR A 40 4.87 20.39 -18.39
CA THR A 40 4.34 19.04 -18.60
C THR A 40 5.42 17.98 -18.40
N LEU A 41 6.64 18.21 -18.87
CA LEU A 41 7.75 17.26 -18.67
C LEU A 41 8.12 17.13 -17.18
N GLU A 42 8.09 18.24 -16.43
CA GLU A 42 8.28 18.21 -14.98
C GLU A 42 7.12 17.53 -14.25
N ASP A 43 5.88 17.74 -14.70
CA ASP A 43 4.72 17.01 -14.19
C ASP A 43 4.86 15.50 -14.40
N TYR A 44 5.37 15.06 -15.56
CA TYR A 44 5.69 13.66 -15.79
C TYR A 44 6.76 13.15 -14.83
N ARG A 45 7.80 13.95 -14.57
CA ARG A 45 8.85 13.58 -13.60
C ARG A 45 8.27 13.38 -12.20
N ILE A 46 7.44 14.31 -11.73
CA ILE A 46 6.76 14.24 -10.44
C ILE A 46 5.83 13.02 -10.38
N LYS A 47 5.05 12.78 -11.44
CA LYS A 47 4.18 11.59 -11.52
C LYS A 47 4.99 10.30 -11.46
N CYS A 48 6.04 10.18 -12.26
CA CYS A 48 6.91 9.01 -12.24
C CYS A 48 7.56 8.77 -10.87
N ALA A 49 7.76 9.82 -10.07
CA ALA A 49 8.32 9.73 -8.73
C ALA A 49 7.27 9.55 -7.61
N THR A 50 5.97 9.50 -7.91
CA THR A 50 4.89 9.59 -6.91
C THR A 50 4.97 8.50 -5.83
N ASP A 51 5.37 7.29 -6.21
CA ASP A 51 5.44 6.13 -5.31
C ASP A 51 6.86 5.81 -4.82
N CYS A 52 7.84 6.69 -5.09
CA CYS A 52 9.22 6.56 -4.60
C CYS A 52 9.69 7.88 -3.97
N GLU A 53 10.93 7.95 -3.49
CA GLU A 53 11.47 9.22 -2.98
C GLU A 53 11.55 10.26 -4.12
N ASP A 54 11.25 11.54 -3.83
CA ASP A 54 11.10 12.63 -4.81
C ASP A 54 12.30 12.82 -5.78
N ASP A 55 13.46 12.28 -5.38
CA ASP A 55 14.73 12.38 -6.08
C ASP A 55 15.10 11.16 -6.94
N MET A 56 14.27 10.11 -6.95
CA MET A 56 14.54 8.86 -7.67
C MET A 56 14.26 8.93 -9.17
N VAL A 57 13.49 9.91 -9.65
CA VAL A 57 13.31 10.15 -11.08
C VAL A 57 13.76 11.58 -11.40
N ARG A 58 14.75 11.69 -12.29
CA ARG A 58 15.42 12.97 -12.62
C ARG A 58 15.49 13.19 -14.12
N LEU A 59 15.41 14.46 -14.51
CA LEU A 59 15.63 14.87 -15.89
C LEU A 59 17.15 14.94 -16.17
N PRO A 60 17.68 14.18 -17.13
CA PRO A 60 19.09 14.26 -17.51
C PRO A 60 19.39 15.58 -18.25
N PRO A 61 20.68 15.97 -18.37
CA PRO A 61 21.07 17.21 -19.07
C PRO A 61 20.51 17.33 -20.50
N GLN A 62 20.29 16.19 -21.16
CA GLN A 62 19.57 16.09 -22.41
C GLN A 62 18.38 15.13 -22.24
N ALA A 63 17.21 15.65 -21.86
CA ALA A 63 15.98 14.86 -21.69
C ALA A 63 15.11 14.78 -22.97
N ARG A 64 15.22 15.76 -23.88
CA ARG A 64 14.33 15.93 -25.03
C ARG A 64 14.90 15.27 -26.29
N PHE A 65 14.18 14.28 -26.82
CA PHE A 65 14.50 13.50 -28.01
C PHE A 65 13.32 13.50 -29.01
N VAL A 66 12.72 14.67 -29.21
CA VAL A 66 11.49 14.83 -30.01
C VAL A 66 11.66 14.24 -31.42
N GLY A 67 10.83 13.24 -31.75
CA GLY A 67 10.85 12.55 -33.05
C GLY A 67 12.07 11.64 -33.29
N ALA A 68 12.93 11.44 -32.29
CA ALA A 68 14.06 10.52 -32.36
C ALA A 68 13.60 9.06 -32.18
N SER A 69 14.50 8.13 -32.50
CA SER A 69 14.32 6.71 -32.20
C SER A 69 14.76 6.37 -30.78
N LEU A 70 14.17 5.32 -30.20
CA LEU A 70 14.57 4.82 -28.88
C LEU A 70 16.07 4.45 -28.83
N ARG A 71 16.62 3.94 -29.93
CA ARG A 71 18.07 3.68 -30.07
C ARG A 71 18.96 4.91 -29.80
N GLN A 72 18.49 6.11 -30.15
CA GLN A 72 19.25 7.35 -29.88
C GLN A 72 19.24 7.69 -28.39
N ILE A 73 18.13 7.44 -27.69
CA ILE A 73 18.06 7.58 -26.23
C ILE A 73 19.00 6.58 -25.55
N VAL A 74 18.96 5.30 -25.95
CA VAL A 74 19.88 4.26 -25.45
C VAL A 74 21.34 4.72 -25.57
N THR A 75 21.73 5.23 -26.75
CA THR A 75 23.11 5.71 -26.99
C THR A 75 23.48 6.87 -26.05
N SER A 76 22.55 7.79 -25.80
CA SER A 76 22.76 8.91 -24.87
C SER A 76 22.82 8.44 -23.42
N HIS A 77 21.98 7.48 -23.05
CA HIS A 77 21.89 6.96 -21.68
C HIS A 77 23.15 6.19 -21.28
N LEU A 78 23.69 5.36 -22.19
CA LEU A 78 24.98 4.68 -21.99
C LEU A 78 26.15 5.65 -21.75
N GLN A 79 26.10 6.86 -22.29
CA GLN A 79 27.11 7.89 -22.02
C GLN A 79 26.93 8.52 -20.64
N LEU A 80 25.68 8.69 -20.19
CA LEU A 80 25.34 9.23 -18.87
C LEU A 80 25.64 8.23 -17.74
N GLY A 81 25.37 6.94 -17.95
CA GLY A 81 25.64 5.88 -16.96
C GLY A 81 27.12 5.79 -16.56
N ARG A 82 28.06 6.21 -17.42
CA ARG A 82 29.49 6.31 -17.08
C ARG A 82 29.81 7.38 -16.04
N GLY A 83 28.93 8.36 -15.86
CA GLY A 83 29.07 9.41 -14.85
C GLY A 83 28.66 8.97 -13.45
N GLY A 84 27.94 7.85 -13.31
CA GLY A 84 27.43 7.36 -12.03
C GLY A 84 26.35 8.24 -11.38
N GLU A 85 25.79 9.20 -12.13
CA GLU A 85 24.73 10.10 -11.63
C GLU A 85 23.32 9.52 -11.81
N PHE A 86 23.17 8.58 -12.74
CA PHE A 86 21.92 7.92 -13.08
C PHE A 86 22.13 6.42 -13.14
N ASP A 87 21.06 5.66 -12.91
CA ASP A 87 21.08 4.21 -13.13
C ASP A 87 21.50 3.91 -14.58
N PRO A 88 22.47 2.99 -14.80
CA PRO A 88 22.96 2.67 -16.14
C PRO A 88 22.09 1.66 -16.90
N THR A 89 21.23 0.92 -16.20
CA THR A 89 20.47 -0.22 -16.71
C THR A 89 19.05 0.17 -17.07
N TYR A 90 18.42 1.03 -16.27
CA TYR A 90 17.00 1.36 -16.34
C TYR A 90 16.73 2.84 -16.58
N PHE A 91 15.77 3.12 -17.46
CA PHE A 91 15.26 4.49 -17.67
C PHE A 91 13.81 4.52 -18.15
N ILE A 92 13.23 5.73 -18.12
CA ILE A 92 11.82 5.98 -18.44
C ILE A 92 11.73 6.88 -19.68
N VAL A 93 10.75 6.63 -20.55
CA VAL A 93 10.50 7.42 -21.76
C VAL A 93 9.02 7.81 -21.88
N CYS A 94 8.76 9.12 -21.97
CA CYS A 94 7.48 9.65 -22.43
C CYS A 94 7.38 9.54 -23.95
N VAL A 95 6.48 8.69 -24.42
CA VAL A 95 6.31 8.42 -25.86
C VAL A 95 5.14 9.22 -26.46
N HIS A 96 4.10 9.49 -25.67
CA HIS A 96 2.89 10.21 -26.09
C HIS A 96 2.59 11.35 -25.13
N SER A 97 2.11 12.48 -25.65
CA SER A 97 1.55 13.56 -24.82
C SER A 97 0.25 13.09 -24.18
N ASP A 98 -0.01 13.52 -22.95
CA ASP A 98 -1.24 13.22 -22.20
C ASP A 98 -1.52 11.72 -21.97
N SER A 99 -0.48 10.89 -22.00
CA SER A 99 -0.56 9.47 -21.68
C SER A 99 -0.53 9.22 -20.17
N THR A 100 -1.40 8.31 -19.72
CA THR A 100 -1.36 7.74 -18.36
C THR A 100 -0.31 6.64 -18.21
N SER A 101 0.37 6.28 -19.30
CA SER A 101 1.46 5.31 -19.31
C SER A 101 2.74 5.88 -19.91
N VAL A 102 3.87 5.35 -19.43
CA VAL A 102 5.22 5.61 -19.92
C VAL A 102 5.87 4.30 -20.36
N LEU A 103 6.89 4.40 -21.21
CA LEU A 103 7.70 3.25 -21.58
C LEU A 103 8.87 3.13 -20.62
N VAL A 104 8.95 2.01 -19.90
CA VAL A 104 10.10 1.64 -19.08
C VAL A 104 11.03 0.79 -19.94
N VAL A 105 12.33 1.05 -19.86
CA VAL A 105 13.35 0.35 -20.65
C VAL A 105 14.41 -0.23 -19.72
N THR A 106 14.74 -1.51 -19.93
CA THR A 106 15.97 -2.12 -19.41
C THR A 106 16.98 -2.28 -20.53
N LEU A 107 18.26 -2.09 -20.23
CA LEU A 107 19.37 -2.33 -21.16
C LEU A 107 19.98 -3.72 -21.03
N ASP A 108 19.59 -4.47 -20.00
CA ASP A 108 20.08 -5.82 -19.70
C ASP A 108 18.94 -6.73 -19.22
N ASP A 109 19.13 -8.04 -19.29
CA ASP A 109 18.18 -9.03 -18.78
C ASP A 109 18.69 -9.69 -17.48
N ASP A 110 17.80 -10.41 -16.80
CA ASP A 110 18.10 -11.03 -15.50
C ASP A 110 19.21 -12.09 -15.59
N ASP A 111 19.44 -12.66 -16.78
CA ASP A 111 20.50 -13.61 -17.09
C ASP A 111 21.85 -12.93 -17.41
N LEU A 112 21.91 -11.59 -17.40
CA LEU A 112 23.08 -10.77 -17.70
C LEU A 112 23.66 -11.05 -19.11
N GLU A 113 22.77 -11.28 -20.08
CA GLU A 113 23.09 -11.53 -21.49
C GLU A 113 23.08 -10.24 -22.34
N CYS A 114 23.01 -9.06 -21.69
CA CYS A 114 23.02 -7.75 -22.32
C CYS A 114 21.85 -7.54 -23.29
N LYS A 115 20.69 -8.12 -22.97
CA LYS A 115 19.48 -8.01 -23.82
C LYS A 115 18.56 -6.91 -23.34
N PRO A 116 18.34 -5.86 -24.14
CA PRO A 116 17.42 -4.83 -23.74
C PRO A 116 15.97 -5.27 -23.87
N GLY A 117 15.11 -4.66 -23.06
CA GLY A 117 13.69 -4.86 -23.07
C GLY A 117 12.95 -3.56 -22.81
N SER A 118 11.67 -3.55 -23.16
CA SER A 118 10.77 -2.47 -22.77
C SER A 118 9.41 -3.02 -22.41
N LEU A 119 8.68 -2.28 -21.58
CA LEU A 119 7.29 -2.54 -21.21
C LEU A 119 6.58 -1.21 -20.93
N TRP A 120 5.26 -1.20 -21.05
CA TRP A 120 4.42 -0.04 -20.77
C TRP A 120 3.86 -0.12 -19.36
N ILE A 121 4.02 0.94 -18.58
CA ILE A 121 3.58 1.00 -17.18
C ILE A 121 2.86 2.31 -16.92
N ALA A 122 1.91 2.30 -15.97
CA ALA A 122 1.25 3.50 -15.51
C ALA A 122 2.29 4.53 -15.04
N THR A 123 2.16 5.78 -15.47
CA THR A 123 3.15 6.84 -15.19
C THR A 123 3.49 6.91 -13.70
N GLU A 124 2.48 6.84 -12.83
CA GLU A 124 2.65 6.93 -11.37
C GLU A 124 3.38 5.74 -10.73
N GLU A 125 3.36 4.56 -11.36
CA GLU A 125 3.97 3.35 -10.82
C GLU A 125 5.41 3.13 -11.31
N SER A 126 5.83 3.86 -12.35
CA SER A 126 7.09 3.63 -13.06
C SER A 126 8.33 3.76 -12.18
N GLY A 127 8.41 4.78 -11.32
CA GLY A 127 9.54 4.96 -10.42
C GLY A 127 9.66 3.84 -9.38
N LEU A 128 8.56 3.46 -8.73
CA LEU A 128 8.56 2.38 -7.74
C LEU A 128 8.92 1.03 -8.37
N LEU A 129 8.44 0.74 -9.59
CA LEU A 129 8.84 -0.46 -10.33
C LEU A 129 10.35 -0.52 -10.51
N LEU A 130 10.96 0.57 -10.97
CA LEU A 130 12.40 0.63 -11.19
C LEU A 130 13.22 0.54 -9.89
N VAL A 131 12.74 1.13 -8.80
CA VAL A 131 13.37 0.95 -7.47
C VAL A 131 13.38 -0.53 -7.08
N ASN A 132 12.25 -1.23 -7.25
CA ASN A 132 12.16 -2.64 -6.89
C ASN A 132 13.08 -3.53 -7.74
N LEU A 133 13.23 -3.21 -9.03
CA LEU A 133 14.19 -3.88 -9.92
C LEU A 133 15.64 -3.63 -9.48
N GLN A 134 15.99 -2.38 -9.16
CA GLN A 134 17.35 -2.00 -8.76
C GLN A 134 17.80 -2.64 -7.44
N ILE A 135 16.88 -2.86 -6.49
CA ILE A 135 17.17 -3.52 -5.20
C ILE A 135 16.89 -5.03 -5.20
N ALA A 136 16.60 -5.61 -6.37
CA ALA A 136 16.27 -7.02 -6.56
C ALA A 136 15.10 -7.53 -5.68
N ASN A 137 14.10 -6.67 -5.45
CA ASN A 137 12.82 -7.06 -4.86
C ASN A 137 11.87 -7.70 -5.89
N SER A 138 12.12 -7.44 -7.19
CA SER A 138 11.44 -8.04 -8.34
C SER A 138 12.47 -8.23 -9.45
N ASP A 139 12.21 -9.14 -10.37
CA ASP A 139 13.01 -9.35 -11.58
C ASP A 139 12.29 -8.85 -12.85
N TRP A 140 13.01 -8.74 -13.96
CA TRP A 140 12.44 -8.21 -15.20
C TRP A 140 11.33 -9.11 -15.76
N SER A 141 11.41 -10.43 -15.51
CA SER A 141 10.38 -11.38 -15.90
C SER A 141 9.05 -11.15 -15.18
N GLU A 142 9.09 -10.87 -13.87
CA GLU A 142 7.94 -10.50 -13.05
C GLU A 142 7.39 -9.12 -13.44
N ALA A 143 8.28 -8.14 -13.71
CA ALA A 143 7.88 -6.80 -14.15
C ALA A 143 7.05 -6.84 -15.45
N ARG A 144 7.36 -7.76 -16.35
CA ARG A 144 6.61 -7.96 -17.61
C ARG A 144 5.18 -8.44 -17.42
N GLU A 145 4.83 -9.04 -16.29
CA GLU A 145 3.44 -9.39 -16.00
C GLU A 145 2.55 -8.15 -15.84
N SER A 146 3.15 -6.99 -15.56
CA SER A 146 2.47 -5.69 -15.42
C SER A 146 2.46 -4.84 -16.71
N ASP A 147 2.92 -5.39 -17.83
CA ASP A 147 2.98 -4.66 -19.11
C ASP A 147 1.58 -4.33 -19.63
N LEU A 148 1.29 -3.04 -19.81
CA LEU A 148 0.02 -2.54 -20.34
C LEU A 148 -0.13 -2.76 -21.86
N GLY A 149 0.91 -3.20 -22.55
CA GLY A 149 0.86 -3.55 -23.98
C GLY A 149 0.77 -2.35 -24.94
N GLY A 150 0.82 -1.11 -24.43
CA GLY A 150 0.79 0.11 -25.24
C GLY A 150 0.01 1.26 -24.59
N PRO A 151 -0.04 2.43 -25.25
CA PRO A 151 -0.91 3.51 -24.81
C PRO A 151 -2.38 3.14 -25.04
N THR A 152 -3.16 3.03 -23.95
CA THR A 152 -4.62 2.99 -24.03
C THR A 152 -5.14 4.42 -24.20
N THR A 153 -5.55 4.80 -25.40
CA THR A 153 -6.34 6.01 -25.59
C THR A 153 -7.78 5.78 -25.11
N PRO A 154 -8.40 6.72 -24.38
CA PRO A 154 -9.79 6.59 -24.00
C PRO A 154 -10.68 6.73 -25.24
N GLY A 155 -11.17 5.62 -25.80
CA GLY A 155 -12.26 5.62 -26.77
C GLY A 155 -12.16 4.74 -28.01
N GLU A 156 -11.24 3.78 -28.10
CA GLU A 156 -11.21 2.81 -29.21
C GLU A 156 -11.60 1.42 -28.69
N ASP A 157 -12.91 1.19 -28.60
CA ASP A 157 -13.49 -0.16 -28.58
C ASP A 157 -13.31 -0.74 -29.98
N GLU A 158 -12.29 -1.57 -30.18
CA GLU A 158 -12.22 -2.43 -31.36
C GLU A 158 -12.97 -3.73 -31.04
N ASP A 159 -14.25 -3.72 -31.43
CA ASP A 159 -14.97 -4.90 -31.88
C ASP A 159 -14.13 -5.62 -32.95
N ASP A 160 -13.66 -6.83 -32.69
CA ASP A 160 -13.46 -7.79 -33.78
C ASP A 160 -13.84 -9.21 -33.37
N ASP A 161 -14.99 -9.58 -33.92
CA ASP A 161 -15.49 -10.93 -34.10
C ASP A 161 -14.43 -11.80 -34.80
N SER A 162 -14.13 -12.97 -34.23
CA SER A 162 -13.97 -14.20 -35.02
C SER A 162 -13.72 -15.40 -34.11
N SER A 163 -14.74 -16.27 -33.98
CA SER A 163 -14.58 -17.72 -34.17
C SER A 163 -15.95 -18.42 -34.14
N GLY A 164 -16.42 -18.80 -35.35
CA GLY A 164 -16.88 -20.16 -35.70
C GLY A 164 -18.06 -20.80 -34.94
N PRO A 165 -19.09 -21.32 -35.65
CA PRO A 165 -20.26 -21.93 -35.03
C PRO A 165 -20.02 -23.41 -34.69
N ASP A 166 -20.23 -23.80 -33.44
CA ASP A 166 -20.47 -25.20 -33.09
C ASP A 166 -21.98 -25.44 -32.98
N GLU A 167 -22.53 -26.02 -34.06
CA GLU A 167 -23.76 -26.79 -34.01
C GLU A 167 -23.48 -28.08 -33.23
N ASP A 168 -24.19 -28.31 -32.12
CA ASP A 168 -24.71 -29.63 -31.80
C ASP A 168 -25.85 -29.53 -30.78
N THR A 169 -27.06 -29.54 -31.35
CA THR A 169 -28.30 -29.88 -30.66
C THR A 169 -28.36 -31.37 -30.31
N ASP A 170 -28.63 -31.70 -29.05
CA ASP A 170 -29.49 -32.84 -28.73
C ASP A 170 -30.44 -32.51 -27.55
N PRO A 171 -31.77 -32.54 -27.76
CA PRO A 171 -32.76 -32.26 -26.73
C PRO A 171 -33.43 -33.55 -26.23
N SER A 172 -33.18 -33.95 -24.98
CA SER A 172 -34.18 -34.68 -24.19
C SER A 172 -33.70 -34.91 -22.75
N ASP A 173 -34.38 -34.31 -21.77
CA ASP A 173 -35.35 -35.11 -21.00
C ASP A 173 -36.27 -34.20 -20.18
N ARG A 174 -37.57 -34.49 -20.26
CA ARG A 174 -38.61 -33.79 -19.52
C ARG A 174 -39.15 -34.76 -18.46
N ASN A 175 -39.07 -34.28 -17.22
CA ASN A 175 -40.20 -34.22 -16.28
C ASN A 175 -40.49 -35.47 -15.44
N THR A 176 -40.42 -35.34 -14.11
CA THR A 176 -41.56 -35.65 -13.21
C THR A 176 -41.45 -34.86 -11.89
N GLY A 177 -42.48 -34.07 -11.56
CA GLY A 177 -42.67 -33.39 -10.27
C GLY A 177 -42.82 -34.36 -9.09
N ARG A 178 -42.77 -33.96 -7.81
CA ARG A 178 -43.61 -32.95 -7.09
C ARG A 178 -43.21 -33.00 -5.57
N PRO A 179 -43.83 -32.26 -4.61
CA PRO A 179 -43.50 -30.92 -4.14
C PRO A 179 -43.19 -30.76 -2.61
N ARG A 180 -42.65 -29.57 -2.26
CA ARG A 180 -42.82 -28.73 -1.04
C ARG A 180 -42.15 -29.08 0.31
N HIS A 181 -41.38 -28.09 0.77
CA HIS A 181 -41.13 -27.52 2.13
C HIS A 181 -39.60 -27.41 2.36
N ALA A 182 -38.98 -26.28 2.70
CA ALA A 182 -39.44 -24.97 3.14
C ALA A 182 -38.40 -23.90 2.71
N GLN A 183 -38.82 -22.64 2.73
CA GLN A 183 -37.99 -21.44 2.51
C GLN A 183 -36.60 -21.56 3.18
N LYS A 184 -35.55 -21.39 2.39
CA LYS A 184 -34.33 -20.74 2.85
C LYS A 184 -34.19 -19.48 2.02
N ASP A 185 -34.09 -18.36 2.71
CA ASP A 185 -33.88 -17.05 2.17
C ASP A 185 -32.70 -17.04 1.19
N ASP A 186 -32.80 -16.18 0.18
CA ASP A 186 -31.86 -15.96 -0.89
C ASP A 186 -30.45 -15.62 -0.36
N GLN A 187 -29.68 -16.64 0.03
CA GLN A 187 -28.23 -16.55 -0.01
C GLN A 187 -27.87 -16.61 -1.49
N GLN A 188 -27.52 -15.45 -2.08
CA GLN A 188 -26.84 -15.38 -3.36
C GLN A 188 -25.73 -16.44 -3.37
N SER A 189 -25.93 -17.53 -4.11
CA SER A 189 -24.88 -18.50 -4.33
C SER A 189 -23.88 -17.84 -5.28
N GLU A 190 -22.91 -17.13 -4.72
CA GLU A 190 -21.80 -16.63 -5.52
C GLU A 190 -21.07 -17.85 -6.11
N ASP A 191 -20.88 -17.86 -7.43
CA ASP A 191 -20.08 -18.88 -8.09
C ASP A 191 -18.61 -18.57 -7.84
N TYR A 192 -17.96 -19.45 -7.09
CA TYR A 192 -16.53 -19.35 -6.81
C TYR A 192 -15.69 -19.86 -7.96
N GLY A 193 -16.26 -20.56 -8.95
CA GLY A 193 -15.53 -21.01 -10.14
C GLY A 193 -14.22 -21.74 -9.85
N THR A 194 -13.30 -21.68 -10.82
CA THR A 194 -11.92 -22.14 -10.67
C THR A 194 -11.11 -21.13 -9.86
N ALA A 195 -10.15 -21.61 -9.05
CA ALA A 195 -9.26 -20.72 -8.31
C ALA A 195 -8.54 -19.73 -9.25
N PRO A 196 -8.32 -18.47 -8.83
CA PRO A 196 -7.58 -17.47 -9.60
C PRO A 196 -6.09 -17.82 -9.61
N PRO A 197 -5.23 -17.08 -10.36
CA PRO A 197 -3.79 -17.36 -10.46
C PRO A 197 -3.05 -17.44 -9.11
N LEU A 198 -3.54 -16.70 -8.10
CA LEU A 198 -3.01 -16.75 -6.73
C LEU A 198 -3.34 -18.06 -5.98
N GLY A 199 -4.10 -18.97 -6.59
CA GLY A 199 -4.40 -20.31 -6.07
C GLY A 199 -5.59 -20.37 -5.10
N PHE A 200 -6.13 -19.23 -4.65
CA PHE A 200 -7.28 -19.16 -3.75
C PHE A 200 -8.09 -17.86 -3.92
N HIS A 201 -9.35 -17.90 -3.47
CA HIS A 201 -10.22 -16.73 -3.33
C HIS A 201 -10.13 -16.13 -1.94
N ILE A 202 -10.23 -14.82 -1.82
CA ILE A 202 -10.29 -14.11 -0.52
C ILE A 202 -11.73 -13.74 -0.24
N GLN A 203 -12.24 -14.13 0.93
CA GLN A 203 -13.58 -13.73 1.36
C GLN A 203 -13.54 -12.31 1.91
N VAL A 204 -14.45 -11.47 1.42
CA VAL A 204 -14.71 -10.12 1.90
C VAL A 204 -16.12 -10.08 2.50
N TYR A 205 -16.23 -9.89 3.80
CA TYR A 205 -17.50 -9.71 4.49
C TYR A 205 -17.85 -8.24 4.58
N THR A 206 -19.09 -7.87 4.29
CA THR A 206 -19.53 -6.47 4.26
C THR A 206 -20.73 -6.25 5.17
N ILE A 207 -20.81 -5.09 5.81
CA ILE A 207 -22.07 -4.67 6.45
C ILE A 207 -23.14 -4.35 5.39
N PRO A 208 -24.43 -4.35 5.76
CA PRO A 208 -25.49 -3.85 4.89
C PRO A 208 -25.22 -2.43 4.37
N ASP A 209 -25.82 -2.09 3.23
CA ASP A 209 -25.77 -0.77 2.58
C ASP A 209 -24.39 -0.31 2.07
N LEU A 210 -23.36 -1.13 2.20
CA LEU A 210 -22.03 -0.85 1.63
C LEU A 210 -22.03 -1.05 0.11
N ASP A 211 -21.40 -0.14 -0.64
CA ASP A 211 -21.21 -0.28 -2.08
C ASP A 211 -20.17 -1.37 -2.38
N HIS A 212 -20.64 -2.61 -2.57
CA HIS A 212 -19.80 -3.77 -2.85
C HIS A 212 -18.99 -3.60 -4.13
N ASP A 213 -19.54 -2.94 -5.14
CA ASP A 213 -18.91 -2.79 -6.44
C ASP A 213 -17.70 -1.87 -6.33
N SER A 214 -17.86 -0.75 -5.64
CA SER A 214 -16.77 0.18 -5.35
C SER A 214 -15.69 -0.45 -4.47
N LEU A 215 -16.09 -1.17 -3.41
CA LEU A 215 -15.15 -1.84 -2.51
C LEU A 215 -14.27 -2.83 -3.26
N VAL A 216 -14.90 -3.76 -3.99
CA VAL A 216 -14.14 -4.84 -4.61
C VAL A 216 -13.32 -4.33 -5.79
N LYS A 217 -13.81 -3.38 -6.59
CA LYS A 217 -12.98 -2.74 -7.64
C LYS A 217 -11.70 -2.12 -7.08
N LYS A 218 -11.78 -1.52 -5.89
CA LYS A 218 -10.59 -0.94 -5.26
C LYS A 218 -9.66 -2.04 -4.73
N MET A 219 -10.20 -3.14 -4.20
CA MET A 219 -9.43 -4.22 -3.56
C MET A 219 -8.84 -5.25 -4.52
N GLU A 220 -9.46 -5.41 -5.68
CA GLU A 220 -9.11 -6.43 -6.66
C GLU A 220 -7.91 -5.98 -7.52
N PRO A 221 -6.84 -6.77 -7.57
CA PRO A 221 -5.70 -6.47 -8.43
C PRO A 221 -6.11 -6.35 -9.89
N MET A 222 -5.62 -5.31 -10.57
CA MET A 222 -5.88 -5.05 -11.98
C MET A 222 -7.39 -5.07 -12.32
N SER A 223 -8.23 -4.56 -11.42
CA SER A 223 -9.70 -4.60 -11.58
C SER A 223 -10.22 -3.97 -12.87
N SER A 224 -9.47 -3.02 -13.46
CA SER A 224 -9.76 -2.41 -14.76
C SER A 224 -9.63 -3.37 -15.94
N MET A 225 -8.83 -4.43 -15.82
CA MET A 225 -8.58 -5.42 -16.87
C MET A 225 -9.48 -6.66 -16.75
N LYS A 226 -10.23 -6.79 -15.65
CA LYS A 226 -11.05 -7.97 -15.36
C LYS A 226 -12.43 -7.90 -15.99
N LYS A 227 -12.99 -9.06 -16.27
CA LYS A 227 -14.32 -9.16 -16.88
C LYS A 227 -15.39 -8.64 -15.93
N ALA A 228 -16.45 -8.07 -16.53
CA ALA A 228 -17.59 -7.54 -15.78
C ALA A 228 -18.38 -8.63 -15.04
N ASP A 229 -18.28 -9.90 -15.47
CA ASP A 229 -18.99 -11.04 -14.89
C ASP A 229 -18.39 -11.55 -13.56
N ARG A 230 -17.26 -10.97 -13.11
CA ARG A 230 -16.56 -11.27 -11.84
C ARG A 230 -16.10 -12.71 -11.66
N SER A 231 -16.12 -13.49 -12.73
CA SER A 231 -15.70 -14.89 -12.70
C SER A 231 -14.20 -15.04 -12.40
N ASP A 232 -13.39 -14.06 -12.79
CA ASP A 232 -11.94 -13.96 -12.64
C ASP A 232 -11.47 -13.14 -11.40
N TRP A 233 -12.41 -12.75 -10.53
CA TRP A 233 -12.10 -11.93 -9.36
C TRP A 233 -11.66 -12.81 -8.18
N VAL A 234 -10.59 -12.40 -7.51
CA VAL A 234 -10.01 -13.06 -6.34
C VAL A 234 -10.88 -12.80 -5.11
N CYS A 235 -11.39 -11.58 -4.95
CA CYS A 235 -12.23 -11.18 -3.84
C CYS A 235 -13.68 -11.61 -4.07
N LYS A 236 -14.26 -12.34 -3.12
CA LYS A 236 -15.66 -12.79 -3.14
C LYS A 236 -16.42 -12.13 -1.99
N VAL A 237 -17.58 -11.55 -2.26
CA VAL A 237 -18.28 -10.71 -1.28
C VAL A 237 -19.34 -11.51 -0.56
N HIS A 238 -19.45 -11.33 0.74
CA HIS A 238 -20.54 -11.88 1.51
C HIS A 238 -21.12 -10.80 2.41
N GLN A 239 -22.34 -10.36 2.08
CA GLN A 239 -23.04 -9.40 2.91
C GLN A 239 -23.49 -10.07 4.22
N LEU A 240 -23.11 -9.45 5.32
CA LEU A 240 -23.53 -9.83 6.66
C LEU A 240 -24.95 -9.31 6.91
N PRO A 241 -25.75 -10.02 7.75
CA PRO A 241 -27.08 -9.55 8.11
C PRO A 241 -27.04 -8.29 8.99
N GLU A 242 -28.13 -7.55 9.07
CA GLU A 242 -28.21 -6.28 9.83
C GLU A 242 -27.86 -6.41 11.32
N ASP A 243 -28.15 -7.54 11.94
CA ASP A 243 -27.81 -7.80 13.34
C ASP A 243 -26.30 -7.96 13.57
N ALA A 244 -25.54 -8.31 12.52
CA ALA A 244 -24.09 -8.43 12.56
C ALA A 244 -23.36 -7.09 12.65
N VAL A 245 -24.02 -5.96 12.34
CA VAL A 245 -23.40 -4.61 12.35
C VAL A 245 -22.78 -4.25 13.70
N ARG A 246 -23.24 -4.86 14.80
CA ARG A 246 -22.66 -4.62 16.14
C ARG A 246 -21.25 -5.18 16.32
N ASP A 247 -20.96 -6.30 15.69
CA ASP A 247 -19.64 -6.93 15.72
C ASP A 247 -19.41 -7.73 14.41
N PRO A 248 -19.16 -7.01 13.29
CA PRO A 248 -19.07 -7.62 11.97
C PRO A 248 -17.94 -8.63 11.91
N THR A 249 -16.83 -8.37 12.62
CA THR A 249 -15.67 -9.24 12.64
C THR A 249 -15.92 -10.56 13.35
N ARG A 250 -16.57 -10.54 14.53
CA ARG A 250 -16.98 -11.78 15.21
C ARG A 250 -17.95 -12.59 14.36
N TYR A 251 -18.94 -11.94 13.76
CA TYR A 251 -19.93 -12.63 12.93
C TYR A 251 -19.28 -13.27 11.69
N ALA A 252 -18.37 -12.56 11.03
CA ALA A 252 -17.58 -13.09 9.93
C ALA A 252 -16.75 -14.31 10.37
N ALA A 253 -16.08 -14.24 11.54
CA ALA A 253 -15.31 -15.35 12.09
C ALA A 253 -16.16 -16.59 12.42
N ASP A 254 -17.40 -16.40 12.91
CA ASP A 254 -18.36 -17.48 13.16
C ASP A 254 -18.72 -18.22 11.86
N LEU A 255 -18.90 -17.44 10.78
CA LEU A 255 -19.40 -17.92 9.50
C LEU A 255 -18.32 -18.55 8.62
N HIS A 256 -17.08 -18.05 8.72
CA HIS A 256 -16.02 -18.38 7.77
C HIS A 256 -15.72 -19.88 7.64
N PRO A 257 -15.62 -20.69 8.71
CA PRO A 257 -15.44 -22.14 8.58
C PRO A 257 -16.54 -22.85 7.75
N SER A 258 -17.79 -22.39 7.86
CA SER A 258 -18.91 -22.92 7.07
C SER A 258 -18.86 -22.43 5.61
N GLN A 259 -18.32 -21.24 5.33
CA GLN A 259 -18.09 -20.82 3.94
C GLN A 259 -16.94 -21.61 3.31
N CYS A 260 -15.85 -21.84 4.06
CA CYS A 260 -14.74 -22.64 3.60
C CYS A 260 -15.11 -24.10 3.28
N SER A 261 -16.16 -24.66 3.89
CA SER A 261 -16.66 -26.01 3.57
C SER A 261 -17.44 -26.05 2.26
N LYS A 262 -18.16 -24.97 1.94
CA LYS A 262 -18.92 -24.81 0.70
C LYS A 262 -18.04 -24.44 -0.48
N HIS A 263 -16.94 -23.73 -0.22
CA HIS A 263 -16.03 -23.20 -1.23
C HIS A 263 -14.61 -23.71 -0.99
N SER A 264 -14.23 -24.77 -1.71
CA SER A 264 -12.92 -25.43 -1.54
C SER A 264 -11.75 -24.49 -1.83
N THR A 265 -11.91 -23.58 -2.80
CA THR A 265 -10.89 -22.62 -3.25
C THR A 265 -10.78 -21.37 -2.36
N LEU A 266 -11.63 -21.20 -1.35
CA LEU A 266 -11.58 -20.06 -0.44
C LEU A 266 -10.37 -20.16 0.51
N GLU A 267 -9.66 -19.06 0.70
CA GLU A 267 -8.60 -18.93 1.71
C GLU A 267 -9.17 -19.26 3.10
N LYS A 268 -8.42 -20.05 3.86
CA LYS A 268 -8.97 -20.73 5.04
C LYS A 268 -8.65 -19.99 6.32
N LYS A 269 -7.55 -19.24 6.36
CA LYS A 269 -7.08 -18.59 7.60
C LYS A 269 -7.24 -17.08 7.58
N PHE A 270 -7.43 -16.49 6.42
CA PHE A 270 -7.50 -15.04 6.26
C PHE A 270 -8.76 -14.64 5.51
N PHE A 271 -9.40 -13.58 6.01
CA PHE A 271 -10.50 -12.91 5.33
C PHE A 271 -10.52 -11.43 5.68
N ILE A 272 -11.32 -10.68 4.94
CA ILE A 272 -11.44 -9.23 5.08
C ILE A 272 -12.86 -8.90 5.53
N VAL A 273 -12.99 -7.86 6.36
CA VAL A 273 -14.26 -7.32 6.82
C VAL A 273 -14.29 -5.82 6.53
N ALA A 274 -15.24 -5.38 5.71
CA ALA A 274 -15.57 -3.97 5.52
C ALA A 274 -16.74 -3.63 6.43
N ASP A 275 -16.43 -3.08 7.59
CA ASP A 275 -17.36 -2.80 8.68
C ASP A 275 -17.81 -1.33 8.76
N GLU A 276 -17.38 -0.49 7.80
CA GLU A 276 -17.67 0.94 7.76
C GLU A 276 -18.12 1.35 6.36
N LEU A 277 -19.16 2.20 6.27
CA LEU A 277 -19.66 2.71 4.98
C LEU A 277 -18.59 3.54 4.25
N ASN A 278 -17.78 4.29 5.01
CA ASN A 278 -16.64 5.03 4.48
C ASN A 278 -15.36 4.19 4.56
N PHE A 279 -15.35 3.00 3.97
CA PHE A 279 -14.21 2.09 3.99
C PHE A 279 -12.93 2.72 3.40
N ALA A 280 -13.04 3.70 2.50
CA ALA A 280 -11.88 4.42 1.96
C ALA A 280 -11.17 5.28 3.01
N GLY A 281 -11.91 5.91 3.93
CA GLY A 281 -11.32 6.69 5.03
C GLY A 281 -11.00 5.85 6.27
N GLU A 282 -11.84 4.86 6.57
CA GLU A 282 -11.78 4.05 7.79
C GLU A 282 -11.10 2.68 7.60
N GLY A 283 -10.65 2.39 6.39
CA GLY A 283 -9.98 1.14 6.03
C GLY A 283 -10.90 -0.09 6.09
N VAL A 284 -10.27 -1.26 5.98
CA VAL A 284 -10.92 -2.57 6.17
C VAL A 284 -10.19 -3.37 7.24
N ALA A 285 -10.90 -4.26 7.92
CA ALA A 285 -10.31 -5.16 8.88
C ALA A 285 -9.85 -6.45 8.20
N ILE A 286 -8.56 -6.75 8.28
CA ILE A 286 -8.00 -8.05 7.94
C ILE A 286 -8.09 -8.93 9.19
N VAL A 287 -8.60 -10.14 9.02
CA VAL A 287 -8.85 -11.07 10.11
C VAL A 287 -8.08 -12.36 9.87
N HIS A 288 -7.35 -12.78 10.88
CA HIS A 288 -6.68 -14.08 10.93
C HIS A 288 -7.36 -14.98 11.95
N ILE A 289 -7.82 -16.14 11.51
CA ILE A 289 -8.34 -17.18 12.38
C ILE A 289 -7.33 -18.33 12.48
N ASP A 290 -7.09 -18.80 13.70
CA ASP A 290 -6.24 -19.97 13.92
C ASP A 290 -7.10 -21.22 14.11
N TRP A 291 -7.09 -22.12 13.12
CA TRP A 291 -7.83 -23.38 13.17
C TRP A 291 -7.21 -24.48 12.32
N ASP A 292 -7.74 -25.70 12.45
CA ASP A 292 -7.23 -26.90 11.80
C ASP A 292 -7.58 -27.01 10.31
N VAL A 293 -8.36 -26.07 9.77
CA VAL A 293 -8.79 -26.02 8.35
C VAL A 293 -9.62 -27.24 7.93
N LYS A 294 -9.98 -28.13 8.86
CA LYS A 294 -10.71 -29.37 8.55
C LYS A 294 -12.20 -29.09 8.44
N THR A 295 -12.71 -29.17 7.23
CA THR A 295 -14.14 -29.06 6.92
C THR A 295 -14.80 -30.43 6.72
N ALA A 296 -14.05 -31.41 6.21
CA ALA A 296 -14.57 -32.74 5.93
C ALA A 296 -15.08 -33.45 7.20
N GLY A 297 -16.32 -33.96 7.14
CA GLY A 297 -16.95 -34.69 8.24
C GLY A 297 -17.62 -33.80 9.31
N ARG A 298 -17.63 -32.47 9.13
CA ARG A 298 -18.38 -31.53 9.97
C ARG A 298 -19.61 -31.03 9.22
N SER A 299 -20.76 -30.98 9.90
CA SER A 299 -21.95 -30.31 9.40
C SER A 299 -21.81 -28.79 9.47
N ASP A 300 -22.63 -28.04 8.71
CA ASP A 300 -22.63 -26.58 8.75
C ASP A 300 -22.85 -26.03 10.17
N GLU A 301 -23.77 -26.62 10.95
CA GLU A 301 -24.03 -26.21 12.33
C GLU A 301 -22.79 -26.42 13.22
N GLN A 302 -22.09 -27.55 13.07
CA GLN A 302 -20.85 -27.82 13.80
C GLN A 302 -19.73 -26.84 13.41
N LEU A 303 -19.67 -26.43 12.14
CA LEU A 303 -18.67 -25.45 11.67
C LEU A 303 -18.98 -24.04 12.19
N LEU A 304 -20.25 -23.65 12.27
CA LEU A 304 -20.67 -22.38 12.87
C LEU A 304 -20.37 -22.35 14.37
N ASP A 305 -20.70 -23.42 15.11
CA ASP A 305 -20.39 -23.53 16.53
C ASP A 305 -18.89 -23.56 16.79
N PHE A 306 -18.14 -24.23 15.92
CA PHE A 306 -16.69 -24.20 15.97
C PHE A 306 -16.17 -22.77 15.73
N GLY A 307 -16.67 -22.10 14.69
CA GLY A 307 -16.39 -20.68 14.39
C GLY A 307 -16.55 -19.80 15.62
N ARG A 308 -17.68 -19.87 16.32
CA ARG A 308 -17.97 -19.15 17.58
C ARG A 308 -16.92 -19.31 18.68
N SER A 309 -16.26 -20.46 18.72
CA SER A 309 -15.21 -20.74 19.71
C SER A 309 -13.80 -20.33 19.26
N LEU A 310 -13.64 -19.93 17.99
CA LEU A 310 -12.34 -19.54 17.45
C LEU A 310 -11.83 -18.25 18.07
N MET A 311 -10.55 -18.29 18.40
CA MET A 311 -9.74 -17.10 18.62
C MET A 311 -9.34 -16.53 17.27
N PHE A 312 -9.45 -15.22 17.13
CA PHE A 312 -9.04 -14.52 15.93
C PHE A 312 -8.27 -13.26 16.28
N GLN A 313 -7.44 -12.83 15.34
CA GLN A 313 -6.71 -11.58 15.41
C GLN A 313 -7.23 -10.66 14.32
N VAL A 314 -7.33 -9.38 14.65
CA VAL A 314 -7.84 -8.36 13.73
C VAL A 314 -6.80 -7.28 13.62
N GLN A 315 -6.56 -6.85 12.39
CA GLN A 315 -5.77 -5.69 12.10
C GLN A 315 -6.47 -4.87 11.02
N ARG A 316 -6.62 -3.56 11.23
CA ARG A 316 -7.09 -2.69 10.15
C ARG A 316 -5.97 -2.48 9.14
N ALA A 317 -6.31 -2.61 7.87
CA ALA A 317 -5.51 -2.14 6.76
C ALA A 317 -6.12 -0.84 6.24
N GLU A 318 -5.26 0.09 5.88
CA GLU A 318 -5.65 1.24 5.09
C GLU A 318 -6.30 0.75 3.79
N VAL A 319 -7.33 1.44 3.33
CA VAL A 319 -7.81 1.34 1.96
C VAL A 319 -7.44 2.65 1.31
N PRO A 320 -6.20 2.83 0.82
CA PRO A 320 -5.87 4.03 0.09
C PRO A 320 -6.68 4.03 -1.21
N ASP A 321 -6.55 5.10 -1.98
CA ASP A 321 -7.23 5.28 -3.26
C ASP A 321 -7.08 4.07 -4.22
N ASN A 322 -6.05 3.23 -4.01
CA ASN A 322 -5.90 1.85 -4.51
C ASN A 322 -5.95 0.81 -3.35
N ALA A 323 -7.10 0.17 -3.11
CA ALA A 323 -7.25 -0.80 -1.99
C ALA A 323 -6.54 -2.15 -2.21
N THR A 324 -6.11 -2.44 -3.44
CA THR A 324 -5.37 -3.65 -3.76
C THR A 324 -4.03 -3.62 -3.07
N ARG A 325 -3.30 -2.51 -3.21
CA ARG A 325 -1.93 -2.39 -2.70
C ARG A 325 -1.87 -2.51 -1.18
N ALA A 326 -2.82 -1.96 -0.43
CA ALA A 326 -2.72 -1.93 1.02
C ALA A 326 -3.19 -3.20 1.72
N ALA A 327 -4.28 -3.83 1.26
CA ALA A 327 -4.69 -5.13 1.79
C ALA A 327 -3.65 -6.20 1.44
N VAL A 328 -3.19 -6.25 0.18
CA VAL A 328 -2.13 -7.16 -0.27
C VAL A 328 -0.80 -6.85 0.45
N ALA A 329 -0.35 -5.59 0.52
CA ALA A 329 0.89 -5.26 1.22
C ALA A 329 0.81 -5.60 2.72
N THR A 330 -0.34 -5.42 3.37
CA THR A 330 -0.50 -5.78 4.78
C THR A 330 -0.46 -7.30 4.95
N VAL A 331 -1.14 -8.07 4.09
CA VAL A 331 -1.06 -9.54 4.08
C VAL A 331 0.35 -10.03 3.80
N CYS A 332 1.06 -9.46 2.81
CA CYS A 332 2.44 -9.80 2.49
C CYS A 332 3.39 -9.48 3.65
N LYS A 333 3.28 -8.30 4.28
CA LYS A 333 4.07 -7.94 5.46
C LYS A 333 3.82 -8.89 6.64
N LEU A 334 2.57 -9.30 6.85
CA LEU A 334 2.22 -10.28 7.89
C LEU A 334 2.78 -11.67 7.57
N ALA A 335 2.65 -12.13 6.32
CA ALA A 335 3.15 -13.43 5.85
C ALA A 335 4.68 -13.53 5.92
N GLN A 336 5.39 -12.44 5.59
CA GLN A 336 6.84 -12.34 5.64
C GLN A 336 7.38 -12.08 7.06
N GLY A 337 6.49 -11.86 8.04
CA GLY A 337 6.86 -11.55 9.43
C GLY A 337 7.37 -10.12 9.65
N TYR A 338 7.31 -9.26 8.63
CA TYR A 338 7.61 -7.82 8.72
C TYR A 338 6.57 -7.04 9.51
N GLN A 339 5.41 -7.64 9.76
CA GLN A 339 4.38 -7.08 10.63
C GLN A 339 3.84 -8.20 11.52
N LYS A 340 3.51 -7.86 12.78
CA LYS A 340 2.83 -8.76 13.71
C LYS A 340 1.35 -8.37 13.77
N TRP A 341 0.48 -9.37 13.78
CA TRP A 341 -0.97 -9.22 13.96
C TRP A 341 -1.36 -8.38 15.18
N GLN A 342 -0.56 -8.43 16.23
CA GLN A 342 -0.70 -7.59 17.41
C GLN A 342 0.66 -6.99 17.75
N PRO A 343 0.87 -5.68 17.53
CA PRO A 343 2.05 -5.02 18.05
C PRO A 343 2.06 -5.12 19.58
N LYS A 344 3.20 -5.51 20.14
CA LYS A 344 3.31 -5.87 21.56
C LYS A 344 3.51 -4.66 22.47
N VAL A 345 3.84 -3.51 21.89
CA VAL A 345 4.31 -2.33 22.62
C VAL A 345 3.65 -1.09 22.04
N LYS A 346 3.27 -0.16 22.91
CA LYS A 346 2.78 1.16 22.53
C LYS A 346 3.86 1.95 21.77
N GLN A 347 3.43 2.61 20.71
CA GLN A 347 4.25 3.45 19.85
C GLN A 347 3.85 4.92 20.01
N PHE A 348 4.85 5.80 20.03
CA PHE A 348 4.66 7.24 20.13
C PHE A 348 5.38 7.95 19.00
N ALA A 349 4.77 8.98 18.43
CA ALA A 349 5.39 9.75 17.35
C ALA A 349 6.56 10.57 17.88
N ILE A 350 7.66 10.62 17.13
CA ILE A 350 8.83 11.44 17.43
C ILE A 350 9.05 12.49 16.35
N TYR A 351 9.39 13.71 16.77
CA TYR A 351 9.65 14.86 15.91
C TYR A 351 10.95 15.55 16.33
N TYR A 352 11.64 16.14 15.36
CA TYR A 352 12.99 16.69 15.54
C TYR A 352 13.24 17.84 14.56
N PRO A 353 14.21 18.75 14.79
CA PRO A 353 14.58 19.80 13.84
C PRO A 353 15.15 19.20 12.55
N ASN A 354 15.07 19.93 11.43
CA ASN A 354 15.65 19.48 10.15
C ASN A 354 17.18 19.32 10.23
N ALA A 355 17.63 18.10 10.52
CA ALA A 355 19.04 17.72 10.58
C ALA A 355 19.21 16.27 10.11
N SER A 356 20.34 15.97 9.47
CA SER A 356 20.66 14.62 8.98
C SER A 356 20.74 13.61 10.13
N ASP A 357 20.07 12.48 9.93
CA ASP A 357 19.95 11.32 10.83
C ASP A 357 19.37 11.63 12.21
N ALA A 358 18.70 12.78 12.38
CA ALA A 358 18.19 13.19 13.68
C ALA A 358 17.00 12.31 14.15
N ASP A 359 16.24 11.72 13.23
CA ASP A 359 15.29 10.64 13.51
C ASP A 359 15.95 9.43 14.13
N ILE A 360 16.98 8.88 13.47
CA ILE A 360 17.67 7.65 13.91
C ILE A 360 18.34 7.89 15.26
N LYS A 361 18.98 9.06 15.43
CA LYS A 361 19.61 9.46 16.69
C LYS A 361 18.57 9.61 17.80
N LEU A 362 17.42 10.24 17.53
CA LEU A 362 16.35 10.40 18.53
C LEU A 362 15.71 9.07 18.90
N ALA A 363 15.41 8.22 17.91
CA ALA A 363 14.89 6.88 18.13
C ALA A 363 15.85 6.05 19.00
N THR A 364 17.16 6.12 18.71
CA THR A 364 18.20 5.44 19.50
C THR A 364 18.36 6.04 20.91
N ALA A 365 18.22 7.36 21.05
CA ALA A 365 18.28 8.04 22.35
C ALA A 365 17.12 7.63 23.27
N ILE A 366 15.90 7.49 22.71
CA ILE A 366 14.71 7.05 23.43
C ILE A 366 14.76 5.55 23.71
N ASP A 367 15.25 4.78 22.75
CA ASP A 367 15.36 3.33 22.83
C ASP A 367 16.70 2.85 22.26
N PRO A 368 17.72 2.62 23.10
CA PRO A 368 19.06 2.20 22.65
C PRO A 368 19.11 0.87 21.88
N ARG A 369 18.00 0.13 21.84
CA ARG A 369 17.86 -1.12 21.08
C ARG A 369 16.96 -0.96 19.86
N TRP A 370 16.59 0.26 19.49
CA TRP A 370 15.63 0.54 18.41
C TRP A 370 15.95 -0.23 17.13
N SER A 371 17.18 -0.13 16.61
CA SER A 371 17.62 -0.84 15.39
C SER A 371 17.76 -2.36 15.53
N LYS A 372 17.63 -2.89 16.75
CA LYS A 372 17.71 -4.33 17.05
C LYS A 372 16.36 -4.91 17.43
N ARG A 373 15.28 -4.13 17.33
CA ARG A 373 13.94 -4.62 17.61
C ARG A 373 13.42 -5.43 16.46
N ASP A 374 12.71 -6.49 16.80
CA ASP A 374 11.90 -7.20 15.82
C ASP A 374 10.73 -6.32 15.40
N HIS A 375 10.24 -6.54 14.19
CA HIS A 375 9.03 -5.91 13.69
C HIS A 375 7.86 -6.01 14.69
N GLY A 376 7.12 -4.90 14.85
CA GLY A 376 5.99 -4.80 15.77
C GLY A 376 6.37 -4.67 17.25
N GLU A 377 7.67 -4.53 17.55
CA GLU A 377 8.18 -4.19 18.89
C GLU A 377 8.71 -2.77 18.96
N ASP A 378 8.62 -2.02 17.86
CA ASP A 378 8.98 -0.62 17.75
C ASP A 378 8.26 0.19 18.82
N ARG A 379 9.00 1.10 19.43
CA ARG A 379 8.54 1.96 20.52
C ARG A 379 8.23 3.38 20.08
N VAL A 380 8.77 3.76 18.93
CA VAL A 380 8.70 5.09 18.37
C VAL A 380 8.28 4.98 16.92
N ALA A 381 7.49 5.95 16.48
CA ALA A 381 7.05 6.11 15.11
C ALA A 381 7.63 7.42 14.57
N LEU A 382 8.33 7.37 13.43
CA LEU A 382 9.05 8.52 12.90
C LEU A 382 8.07 9.54 12.31
N GLY A 383 7.74 10.59 13.06
CA GLY A 383 6.84 11.67 12.65
C GLY A 383 7.49 12.65 11.65
N GLY A 384 8.82 12.55 11.49
CA GLY A 384 9.63 13.32 10.57
C GLY A 384 10.13 14.65 11.13
N SER A 385 10.92 15.35 10.33
CA SER A 385 11.54 16.62 10.70
C SER A 385 10.58 17.80 10.63
N MET A 386 10.75 18.74 11.56
CA MET A 386 10.09 20.04 11.56
C MET A 386 10.89 21.01 10.68
N GLN A 387 10.31 21.40 9.55
CA GLN A 387 10.92 22.32 8.60
C GLN A 387 10.65 23.78 8.99
N ALA A 388 11.64 24.66 8.79
CA ALA A 388 11.50 26.08 9.10
C ALA A 388 10.32 26.72 8.33
N GLU A 389 10.16 26.37 7.05
CA GLU A 389 9.04 26.84 6.23
C GLU A 389 7.68 26.38 6.75
N GLU A 390 7.58 25.15 7.27
CA GLU A 390 6.35 24.60 7.85
C GLU A 390 5.98 25.36 9.13
N ILE A 391 6.98 25.70 9.94
CA ILE A 391 6.82 26.51 11.15
C ILE A 391 6.33 27.92 10.80
N GLU A 392 6.93 28.55 9.78
CA GLU A 392 6.56 29.90 9.33
C GLU A 392 5.14 29.93 8.73
N LYS A 393 4.85 29.05 7.77
CA LYS A 393 3.52 28.91 7.16
C LYS A 393 2.46 28.46 8.18
N GLY A 394 2.89 27.72 9.21
CA GLY A 394 2.05 27.17 10.26
C GLY A 394 1.50 28.21 11.24
N GLY A 395 2.05 29.43 11.27
CA GLY A 395 1.71 30.44 12.28
C GLY A 395 2.48 30.25 13.59
N GLY A 396 3.64 29.58 13.55
CA GLY A 396 4.50 29.32 14.70
C GLY A 396 4.80 27.83 14.90
N PHE A 397 5.71 27.56 15.84
CA PHE A 397 6.24 26.21 16.08
C PHE A 397 5.16 25.23 16.55
N TRP A 398 4.41 25.58 17.59
CA TRP A 398 3.39 24.68 18.16
C TRP A 398 2.25 24.36 17.19
N PRO A 399 1.61 25.34 16.51
CA PRO A 399 0.59 25.04 15.51
C PRO A 399 1.11 24.11 14.39
N ALA A 400 2.34 24.35 13.91
CA ALA A 400 2.96 23.51 12.88
C ALA A 400 3.17 22.06 13.36
N LEU A 401 3.76 21.88 14.55
CA LEU A 401 4.01 20.56 15.14
C LEU A 401 2.70 19.79 15.35
N ILE A 402 1.66 20.45 15.86
CA ILE A 402 0.36 19.83 16.12
C ILE A 402 -0.34 19.43 14.81
N ARG A 403 -0.33 20.29 13.78
CA ARG A 403 -0.89 19.95 12.46
C ARG A 403 -0.15 18.78 11.83
N ARG A 404 1.18 18.80 11.87
CA ARG A 404 2.02 17.70 11.39
C ARG A 404 1.69 16.40 12.13
N HIS A 405 1.50 16.50 13.44
CA HIS A 405 1.13 15.35 14.25
C HIS A 405 -0.24 14.79 13.89
N PHE A 406 -1.24 15.64 13.64
CA PHE A 406 -2.54 15.16 13.18
C PHE A 406 -2.49 14.53 11.79
N ALA A 407 -1.75 15.12 10.84
CA ALA A 407 -1.52 14.51 9.55
C ALA A 407 -0.82 13.15 9.67
N TYR A 408 0.14 13.03 10.59
CA TYR A 408 0.78 11.76 10.91
C TYR A 408 -0.18 10.76 11.56
N CYS A 409 -1.02 11.19 12.51
CA CYS A 409 -2.04 10.35 13.13
C CYS A 409 -3.05 9.79 12.11
N LYS A 410 -3.39 10.57 11.07
CA LYS A 410 -4.22 10.10 9.95
C LYS A 410 -3.52 8.95 9.20
N ARG A 411 -2.23 9.10 8.87
CA ARG A 411 -1.43 8.02 8.25
C ARG A 411 -1.26 6.80 9.16
N GLN A 412 -1.24 7.00 10.48
CA GLN A 412 -1.13 5.95 11.49
C GLN A 412 -2.51 5.51 12.05
N ASN A 413 -3.62 5.80 11.35
CA ASN A 413 -4.96 5.51 11.86
C ASN A 413 -5.19 4.01 12.13
N PHE A 414 -4.45 3.16 11.43
CA PHE A 414 -4.64 1.71 11.48
C PHE A 414 -3.57 0.96 12.26
N VAL A 415 -2.59 1.67 12.85
CA VAL A 415 -1.58 1.06 13.71
C VAL A 415 -2.12 0.94 15.13
N PRO A 416 -2.52 -0.25 15.61
CA PRO A 416 -3.26 -0.37 16.88
C PRO A 416 -2.44 0.04 18.11
N SER A 417 -1.12 -0.10 18.02
CA SER A 417 -0.18 0.32 19.07
C SER A 417 0.08 1.82 19.13
N PHE A 418 -0.32 2.58 18.10
CA PHE A 418 0.03 3.99 18.01
C PHE A 418 -0.85 4.86 18.91
N VAL A 419 -0.23 5.51 19.90
CA VAL A 419 -0.93 6.25 20.95
C VAL A 419 -1.04 7.73 20.57
N ARG A 420 -2.09 8.05 19.81
CA ARG A 420 -2.34 9.36 19.19
C ARG A 420 -2.32 10.58 20.11
N PRO A 421 -2.79 10.53 21.37
CA PRO A 421 -2.81 11.73 22.21
C PRO A 421 -1.43 12.20 22.70
N TYR A 422 -0.36 11.47 22.39
CA TYR A 422 0.99 11.77 22.89
C TYR A 422 2.01 11.81 21.76
N LEU A 423 2.92 12.78 21.83
CA LEU A 423 4.08 12.86 20.96
C LEU A 423 5.33 13.28 21.73
N ILE A 424 6.49 13.03 21.12
CA ILE A 424 7.80 13.39 21.65
C ILE A 424 8.44 14.37 20.67
N TYR A 425 8.91 15.50 21.15
CA TYR A 425 9.72 16.44 20.38
C TYR A 425 11.10 16.60 21.02
N CYS A 426 12.14 16.64 20.19
CA CYS A 426 13.49 16.95 20.61
C CYS A 426 14.00 18.17 19.86
N GLY A 427 14.29 19.27 20.56
CA GLY A 427 14.77 20.51 19.95
C GLY A 427 16.27 20.54 19.67
N VAL A 428 17.04 19.55 20.13
CA VAL A 428 18.50 19.50 19.93
C VAL A 428 18.89 18.65 18.74
N GLU A 429 19.89 19.11 17.98
CA GLU A 429 20.55 18.34 16.94
C GLU A 429 21.46 17.29 17.59
N GLY A 430 21.33 16.03 17.17
CA GLY A 430 22.13 14.92 17.71
C GLY A 430 21.77 14.51 19.15
N PRO A 431 20.52 14.13 19.43
CA PRO A 431 20.11 13.71 20.77
C PRO A 431 20.86 12.46 21.25
N SER A 432 21.06 12.41 22.56
CA SER A 432 21.60 11.30 23.32
C SER A 432 20.59 10.83 24.37
N ALA A 433 20.85 9.71 25.04
CA ALA A 433 19.96 9.14 26.06
C ALA A 433 19.61 10.13 27.19
N ASP A 434 20.53 11.04 27.52
CA ASP A 434 20.35 12.06 28.56
C ASP A 434 19.84 13.40 28.02
N SER A 435 19.68 13.54 26.70
CA SER A 435 19.12 14.75 26.09
C SER A 435 17.70 14.97 26.59
N GLU A 436 17.39 16.22 26.91
CA GLU A 436 16.06 16.65 27.30
C GLU A 436 15.13 16.62 26.07
N VAL A 437 14.02 15.91 26.20
CA VAL A 437 12.95 15.85 25.20
C VAL A 437 11.66 16.33 25.82
N GLN A 438 10.83 16.96 24.99
CA GLN A 438 9.51 17.43 25.35
C GLN A 438 8.50 16.32 25.06
N LEU A 439 7.78 15.88 26.08
CA LEU A 439 6.60 15.03 25.92
C LEU A 439 5.38 15.95 25.85
N ILE A 440 4.62 15.85 24.77
CA ILE A 440 3.39 16.62 24.61
C ILE A 440 2.20 15.68 24.75
N LYS A 441 1.26 16.05 25.62
CA LYS A 441 -0.04 15.41 25.75
C LYS A 441 -1.11 16.32 25.20
N LEU A 442 -1.97 15.78 24.34
CA LEU A 442 -3.19 16.38 23.84
C LEU A 442 -4.37 15.84 24.65
N ASP A 443 -5.23 16.72 25.13
CA ASP A 443 -6.54 16.39 25.71
C ASP A 443 -7.50 16.00 24.58
N TRP A 444 -7.22 14.81 24.04
CA TRP A 444 -7.82 14.24 22.85
C TRP A 444 -7.97 12.73 23.06
N ASN A 445 -9.10 12.18 22.63
CA ASN A 445 -9.38 10.75 22.69
C ASN A 445 -8.79 9.97 21.50
N GLY A 446 -8.13 10.64 20.55
CA GLY A 446 -7.61 10.02 19.33
C GLY A 446 -8.62 9.91 18.17
N ASP A 447 -9.81 10.52 18.29
CA ASP A 447 -10.81 10.59 17.21
C ASP A 447 -10.35 11.59 16.12
N LEU A 448 -10.03 11.08 14.94
CA LEU A 448 -9.54 11.88 13.82
C LEU A 448 -10.57 12.90 13.30
N ARG A 449 -11.85 12.71 13.58
CA ARG A 449 -12.92 13.65 13.18
C ARG A 449 -12.92 14.93 14.00
N SER A 450 -12.33 14.92 15.19
CA SER A 450 -12.23 16.11 16.06
C SER A 450 -10.93 16.90 15.87
N VAL A 451 -10.07 16.49 14.92
CA VAL A 451 -8.74 17.07 14.70
C VAL A 451 -8.82 18.57 14.39
N ASP A 452 -9.76 19.00 13.56
CA ASP A 452 -9.85 20.40 13.15
C ASP A 452 -10.21 21.30 14.35
N THR A 453 -11.22 20.90 15.13
CA THR A 453 -11.60 21.60 16.37
C THR A 453 -10.47 21.63 17.40
N LEU A 454 -9.73 20.53 17.53
CA LEU A 454 -8.61 20.44 18.46
C LEU A 454 -7.43 21.30 18.01
N SER A 455 -7.17 21.37 16.70
CA SER A 455 -6.12 22.21 16.13
C SER A 455 -6.37 23.70 16.38
N GLU A 456 -7.63 24.14 16.44
CA GLU A 456 -7.99 25.53 16.76
C GLU A 456 -7.86 25.84 18.25
N GLN A 457 -7.95 24.83 19.12
CA GLN A 457 -8.00 24.99 20.58
C GLN A 457 -6.75 24.45 21.30
N TYR A 458 -5.69 24.12 20.55
CA TYR A 458 -4.56 23.34 21.04
C TYR A 458 -3.90 23.96 22.29
N GLU A 459 -3.83 25.28 22.41
CA GLU A 459 -3.20 25.98 23.55
C GLU A 459 -3.85 25.62 24.89
N SER A 460 -5.18 25.44 24.89
CA SER A 460 -5.96 25.03 26.08
C SER A 460 -6.06 23.51 26.25
N LYS A 461 -5.63 22.76 25.23
CA LYS A 461 -5.80 21.31 25.11
C LYS A 461 -4.47 20.56 25.04
N ALA A 462 -3.34 21.25 25.13
CA ALA A 462 -2.03 20.65 25.07
C ALA A 462 -1.23 21.03 26.31
N SER A 463 -0.44 20.07 26.79
CA SER A 463 0.47 20.27 27.91
C SER A 463 1.78 19.53 27.67
N VAL A 464 2.85 20.03 28.28
CA VAL A 464 4.21 19.56 28.05
C VAL A 464 4.91 19.17 29.35
N VAL A 465 5.74 18.13 29.27
CA VAL A 465 6.69 17.70 30.32
C VAL A 465 8.05 17.47 29.70
N ASP A 466 9.09 18.00 30.33
CA ASP A 466 10.47 17.71 29.95
C ASP A 466 10.97 16.44 30.65
N THR A 467 11.69 15.59 29.93
CA THR A 467 12.30 14.37 30.48
C THR A 467 13.57 14.00 29.70
N PRO A 468 14.51 13.26 30.29
CA PRO A 468 15.55 12.59 29.51
C PRO A 468 14.95 11.64 28.47
N ALA A 469 15.51 11.64 27.25
CA ALA A 469 15.07 10.82 26.12
C ALA A 469 14.89 9.34 26.50
N LEU A 470 15.86 8.77 27.22
CA LEU A 470 15.84 7.36 27.66
C LEU A 470 14.62 6.99 28.53
N LYS A 471 14.01 7.96 29.19
CA LYS A 471 12.83 7.78 30.06
C LYS A 471 11.51 8.07 29.34
N ALA A 472 11.54 8.72 28.18
CA ALA A 472 10.38 9.22 27.46
C ALA A 472 9.34 8.12 27.18
N HIS A 473 9.76 7.03 26.53
CA HIS A 473 8.85 5.93 26.17
C HIS A 473 8.17 5.30 27.38
N LYS A 474 8.95 5.04 28.45
CA LYS A 474 8.41 4.46 29.68
C LYS A 474 7.39 5.38 30.33
N LEU A 475 7.72 6.67 30.46
CA LEU A 475 6.82 7.64 31.07
C LEU A 475 5.50 7.77 30.28
N LEU A 476 5.56 7.84 28.95
CA LEU A 476 4.34 7.88 28.12
C LEU A 476 3.54 6.57 28.19
N THR A 477 4.22 5.43 28.26
CA THR A 477 3.55 4.12 28.46
C THR A 477 2.81 4.13 29.80
N ASP A 478 3.51 4.46 30.89
CA ASP A 478 2.95 4.50 32.24
C ASP A 478 1.77 5.48 32.35
N VAL A 479 1.88 6.67 31.76
CA VAL A 479 0.78 7.65 31.71
C VAL A 479 -0.40 7.16 30.90
N SER A 480 -0.16 6.59 29.71
CA SER A 480 -1.23 6.09 28.85
C SER A 480 -1.90 4.83 29.39
N ASP A 481 -1.23 4.07 30.26
CA ASP A 481 -1.80 2.95 31.03
C ASP A 481 -2.52 3.41 32.30
N GLY A 482 -2.42 4.70 32.66
CA GLY A 482 -2.97 5.26 33.89
C GLY A 482 -2.22 4.84 35.17
N THR A 483 -0.99 4.33 35.04
CA THR A 483 -0.15 3.94 36.21
C THR A 483 0.56 5.14 36.82
N VAL A 484 0.76 6.21 36.03
CA VAL A 484 1.36 7.47 36.46
C VAL A 484 0.47 8.64 36.04
N GLU A 485 0.26 9.60 36.93
CA GLU A 485 -0.45 10.84 36.59
C GLU A 485 0.42 11.76 35.72
N TRP A 486 -0.22 12.41 34.75
CA TRP A 486 0.45 13.42 33.92
C TRP A 486 0.71 14.70 34.71
N GLN A 487 1.97 15.14 34.76
CA GLN A 487 2.40 16.35 35.50
C GLN A 487 2.85 17.49 34.56
N GLY A 488 2.19 17.64 33.41
CA GLY A 488 2.56 18.66 32.43
C GLY A 488 2.02 20.05 32.71
N VAL A 489 2.72 21.04 32.17
CA VAL A 489 2.32 22.45 32.16
C VAL A 489 1.57 22.74 30.86
N SER A 490 0.49 23.52 30.93
CA SER A 490 -0.26 23.98 29.76
C SER A 490 0.64 24.73 28.76
N LEU A 491 0.39 24.57 27.46
CA LEU A 491 1.12 25.31 26.40
C LEU A 491 0.68 26.79 26.26
N SER A 492 -0.34 27.20 27.01
CA SER A 492 -0.90 28.57 27.06
C SER A 492 0.06 29.66 27.52
#